data_AF-A0AAU8W915-F1
#
_entry.id   AF-A0AAU8W915-F1
#
_cell.length_a   1.000
_cell.length_b   1.000
_cell.length_c   1.000
_cell.angle_alpha   90.00
_cell.angle_beta   90.00
_cell.angle_gamma   90.00
#
_symmetry.space_group_name_H-M   'P 1'
#
loop_
_entity.id
_entity.type
_entity.pdbx_description
1 polymer ?
#
loop_
_entity_poly.entity_id
_entity_poly.type
_entity_poly.pdbx_seq_one_letter_code
_entity_poly.pdbx_strand_id
1 'polypeptide(L)'
;MELNQEDRKALYDVWMTKKAKMHMTQMEMTKRLGVSQGEFSELLRGDAPLSMSFVSRFCQHLHVEPHSVLPTLKRKTRSGEKLVHLQNRVTVDGDIKRVYVEGNQVIIEYTHLAK
;
A
#
# COMPACT_ATOMS: atom_id res chain seq x y z
N MET A 1 1.76 5.44 -19.63
CA MET A 1 1.72 4.16 -18.90
C MET A 1 0.30 3.67 -18.99
N GLU A 2 0.07 2.50 -19.58
CA GLU A 2 -1.28 2.01 -19.83
C GLU A 2 -1.62 0.90 -18.84
N LEU A 3 -2.63 1.15 -18.03
CA LEU A 3 -3.27 0.15 -17.18
C LEU A 3 -4.14 -0.73 -18.05
N ASN A 4 -4.25 -2.01 -17.70
CA ASN A 4 -4.94 -3.01 -18.53
C ASN A 4 -6.14 -3.65 -17.81
N GLN A 5 -6.77 -4.63 -18.45
CA GLN A 5 -7.93 -5.33 -17.90
C GLN A 5 -7.62 -6.14 -16.63
N GLU A 6 -6.38 -6.62 -16.45
CA GLU A 6 -5.98 -7.27 -15.20
C GLU A 6 -5.98 -6.27 -14.03
N ASP A 7 -5.52 -5.04 -14.27
CA ASP A 7 -5.57 -3.96 -13.28
C ASP A 7 -7.02 -3.57 -12.97
N ARG A 8 -7.89 -3.52 -13.98
CA ARG A 8 -9.32 -3.26 -13.79
C ARG A 8 -9.98 -4.33 -12.90
N LYS A 9 -9.73 -5.60 -13.21
CA LYS A 9 -10.22 -6.72 -12.39
C LYS A 9 -9.72 -6.60 -10.95
N ALA A 10 -8.44 -6.27 -10.77
CA ALA A 10 -7.87 -6.08 -9.43
C ALA A 10 -8.54 -4.92 -8.68
N LEU A 11 -8.81 -3.78 -9.35
CA LEU A 11 -9.53 -2.65 -8.75
C LEU A 11 -10.95 -3.05 -8.32
N TYR A 12 -11.66 -3.81 -9.15
CA TYR A 12 -12.99 -4.31 -8.83
C TYR A 12 -12.98 -5.26 -7.63
N ASP A 13 -12.01 -6.18 -7.56
CA ASP A 13 -11.87 -7.13 -6.44
C ASP A 13 -11.55 -6.37 -5.13
N VAL A 14 -10.72 -5.32 -5.20
CA VAL A 14 -10.44 -4.41 -4.09
C VAL A 14 -11.69 -3.64 -3.68
N TRP A 15 -12.43 -3.10 -4.64
CA TRP A 15 -13.69 -2.39 -4.39
C TRP A 15 -14.65 -3.26 -3.61
N MET A 16 -14.94 -4.47 -4.10
CA MET A 16 -15.91 -5.37 -3.46
C MET A 16 -15.51 -5.73 -2.04
N THR A 17 -14.21 -5.98 -1.81
CA THR A 17 -13.69 -6.29 -0.47
C THR A 17 -13.79 -5.08 0.47
N LYS A 18 -13.37 -3.90 0.02
CA LYS A 18 -13.31 -2.69 0.86
C LYS A 18 -14.69 -2.10 1.10
N LYS A 19 -15.58 -2.14 0.12
CA LYS A 19 -16.99 -1.75 0.24
C LYS A 19 -17.66 -2.43 1.43
N ALA A 20 -17.50 -3.75 1.54
CA ALA A 20 -18.04 -4.54 2.65
C ALA A 20 -17.37 -4.18 3.98
N LYS A 21 -16.03 -4.15 4.03
CA LYS A 21 -15.26 -3.88 5.27
C LYS A 21 -15.48 -2.47 5.83
N MET A 22 -15.70 -1.48 4.97
CA MET A 22 -15.87 -0.08 5.36
C MET A 22 -17.34 0.32 5.50
N HIS A 23 -18.28 -0.60 5.27
CA HIS A 23 -19.72 -0.31 5.19
C HIS A 23 -20.06 0.86 4.24
N MET A 24 -19.28 0.99 3.17
CA MET A 24 -19.37 2.12 2.24
C MET A 24 -20.36 1.80 1.12
N THR A 25 -21.15 2.78 0.71
CA THR A 25 -22.03 2.62 -0.46
C THR A 25 -21.32 3.02 -1.75
N GLN A 26 -21.81 2.52 -2.89
CA GLN A 26 -21.29 2.95 -4.19
C GLN A 26 -21.54 4.45 -4.41
N MET A 27 -22.70 4.97 -4.00
CA MET A 27 -23.01 6.40 -4.13
C MET A 27 -22.06 7.29 -3.33
N GLU A 28 -21.68 6.83 -2.14
CA GLU A 28 -20.73 7.56 -1.31
C GLU A 28 -19.35 7.63 -1.99
N MET A 29 -18.88 6.51 -2.51
CA MET A 29 -17.61 6.46 -3.22
C MET A 29 -17.61 7.33 -4.48
N THR A 30 -18.69 7.27 -5.28
CA THR A 30 -18.82 8.09 -6.49
C THR A 30 -18.82 9.58 -6.18
N LYS A 31 -19.47 9.99 -5.08
CA LYS A 31 -19.43 11.38 -4.58
C LYS A 31 -18.02 11.81 -4.17
N ARG A 32 -17.29 10.97 -3.42
CA ARG A 32 -15.91 11.24 -3.00
C ARG A 32 -14.96 11.39 -4.19
N LEU A 33 -15.17 10.60 -5.23
CA LEU A 33 -14.37 10.63 -6.46
C LEU A 33 -14.77 11.73 -7.44
N GLY A 34 -15.96 12.33 -7.27
CA GLY A 34 -16.51 13.33 -8.19
C GLY A 34 -16.90 12.75 -9.55
N VAL A 35 -17.35 11.49 -9.58
CA VAL A 35 -17.75 10.77 -10.80
C VAL A 35 -19.21 10.34 -10.73
N SER A 36 -19.83 10.07 -11.87
CA SER A 36 -21.19 9.50 -11.91
C SER A 36 -21.20 8.00 -11.56
N GLN A 37 -22.35 7.43 -11.20
CA GLN A 37 -22.46 5.98 -10.96
C GLN A 37 -22.20 5.14 -12.23
N GLY A 38 -22.61 5.65 -13.39
CA GLY A 38 -22.38 5.01 -14.69
C GLY A 38 -20.89 5.00 -15.02
N GLU A 39 -20.23 6.16 -14.90
CA GLU A 39 -18.79 6.30 -15.10
C GLU A 39 -17.99 5.40 -14.15
N PHE A 40 -18.37 5.34 -12.88
CA PHE A 40 -17.72 4.43 -11.92
C PHE A 40 -17.88 2.96 -12.29
N SER A 41 -19.04 2.58 -12.81
CA SER A 41 -19.29 1.20 -13.27
C SER A 41 -18.47 0.89 -14.52
N GLU A 42 -18.38 1.83 -15.47
CA GLU A 42 -17.54 1.72 -16.66
C GLU A 42 -16.05 1.62 -16.31
N LEU A 43 -15.59 2.40 -15.33
CA LEU A 43 -14.20 2.35 -14.86
C LEU A 43 -13.86 1.03 -14.17
N LEU A 44 -14.78 0.41 -13.43
CA LEU A 44 -14.47 -0.84 -12.71
C LEU A 44 -14.83 -2.13 -13.45
N ARG A 45 -15.81 -2.11 -14.35
CA ARG A 45 -16.33 -3.31 -15.04
C ARG A 45 -16.51 -3.14 -16.54
N GLY A 46 -16.53 -1.91 -17.04
CA GLY A 46 -16.66 -1.62 -18.47
C GLY A 46 -15.30 -1.48 -19.14
N ASP A 47 -15.26 -0.68 -20.19
CA ASP A 47 -14.07 -0.51 -21.04
C ASP A 47 -13.46 0.88 -20.99
N ALA A 48 -13.98 1.77 -20.13
CA ALA A 48 -13.46 3.12 -19.97
C ALA A 48 -11.97 3.11 -19.59
N PRO A 49 -11.10 3.93 -20.21
CA PRO A 49 -9.68 3.96 -19.90
C PRO A 49 -9.41 4.27 -18.43
N LEU A 50 -8.56 3.47 -17.79
CA LEU A 50 -8.14 3.71 -16.41
C LEU A 50 -6.99 4.73 -16.40
N SER A 51 -7.25 5.90 -15.82
CA SER A 51 -6.22 6.90 -15.58
C SER A 51 -5.54 6.68 -14.23
N MET A 52 -4.25 7.04 -14.14
CA MET A 52 -3.53 7.00 -12.86
C MET A 52 -4.12 7.95 -11.82
N SER A 53 -4.69 9.09 -12.24
CA SER A 53 -5.34 10.03 -11.33
C SER A 53 -6.63 9.46 -10.71
N PHE A 54 -7.39 8.66 -11.46
CA PHE A 54 -8.51 7.90 -10.91
C PHE A 54 -8.00 6.84 -9.92
N VAL A 55 -7.04 6.01 -10.35
CA VAL A 55 -6.49 4.92 -9.53
C VAL A 55 -5.95 5.44 -8.19
N SER A 56 -5.13 6.49 -8.21
CA SER A 56 -4.56 7.06 -7.00
C SER A 56 -5.62 7.54 -6.02
N ARG A 57 -6.62 8.31 -6.50
CA ARG A 57 -7.72 8.80 -5.65
C ARG A 57 -8.60 7.66 -5.13
N PHE A 58 -8.92 6.70 -5.99
CA PHE A 58 -9.68 5.50 -5.64
C PHE A 58 -9.00 4.71 -4.53
N CYS A 59 -7.72 4.37 -4.71
CA CYS A 59 -6.93 3.64 -3.74
C CYS A 59 -6.74 4.43 -2.43
N GLN A 60 -6.56 5.74 -2.50
CA GLN A 60 -6.46 6.62 -1.33
C GLN A 60 -7.73 6.56 -0.45
N HIS A 61 -8.92 6.65 -1.05
CA HIS A 61 -10.19 6.58 -0.31
C HIS A 61 -10.46 5.20 0.31
N LEU A 62 -9.78 4.15 -0.16
CA LEU A 62 -9.88 2.79 0.38
C LEU A 62 -8.73 2.42 1.31
N HIS A 63 -7.80 3.35 1.55
CA HIS A 63 -6.56 3.11 2.30
C HIS A 63 -5.80 1.88 1.76
N VAL A 64 -5.53 1.91 0.46
CA VAL A 64 -4.77 0.88 -0.26
C VAL A 64 -3.69 1.57 -1.08
N GLU A 65 -2.52 0.95 -1.15
CA GLU A 65 -1.44 1.43 -2.02
C GLU A 65 -1.62 0.84 -3.44
N PRO A 66 -1.71 1.64 -4.52
CA PRO A 66 -1.90 1.12 -5.88
C PRO A 66 -0.88 0.03 -6.27
N HIS A 67 0.38 0.22 -5.88
CA HIS A 67 1.47 -0.73 -6.15
C HIS A 67 1.31 -2.06 -5.42
N SER A 68 0.49 -2.15 -4.37
CA SER A 68 0.23 -3.38 -3.63
C SER A 68 -0.96 -4.17 -4.17
N VAL A 69 -1.73 -3.62 -5.11
CA VAL A 69 -2.92 -4.28 -5.67
C VAL A 69 -2.87 -4.44 -7.19
N LEU A 70 -2.35 -3.47 -7.94
CA LEU A 70 -2.38 -3.50 -9.41
C LEU A 70 -1.24 -4.35 -10.00
N PRO A 71 -1.54 -5.42 -10.77
CA PRO A 71 -0.53 -6.28 -11.39
C PRO A 71 0.51 -5.54 -12.24
N THR A 72 0.09 -4.55 -13.04
CA THR A 72 1.00 -3.78 -13.89
C THR A 72 1.97 -2.93 -13.08
N LEU A 73 1.50 -2.34 -11.98
CA LEU A 73 2.36 -1.59 -11.05
C LEU A 73 3.28 -2.52 -10.26
N LYS A 74 2.78 -3.67 -9.77
CA LYS A 74 3.58 -4.68 -9.07
C LYS A 74 4.75 -5.20 -9.90
N ARG A 75 4.49 -5.51 -11.17
CA ARG A 75 5.51 -5.99 -12.12
C ARG A 75 6.62 -4.94 -12.27
N LYS A 76 6.27 -3.65 -12.33
CA LYS A 76 7.24 -2.55 -12.37
C LYS A 76 8.01 -2.37 -11.06
N THR A 77 7.36 -2.45 -9.90
CA THR A 77 8.05 -2.36 -8.60
C THR A 77 9.04 -3.51 -8.42
N ARG A 78 8.74 -4.72 -8.92
CA ARG A 78 9.70 -5.84 -8.93
C ARG A 78 10.89 -5.60 -9.88
N SER A 79 10.70 -4.83 -10.96
CA SER A 79 11.80 -4.46 -11.87
C SER A 79 12.65 -3.28 -11.38
N GLY A 80 12.18 -2.57 -10.36
CA GLY A 80 12.88 -1.45 -9.73
C GLY A 80 13.06 -1.73 -8.26
N GLU A 81 14.11 -2.49 -7.91
CA GLU A 81 14.57 -2.64 -6.54
C GLU A 81 14.79 -1.25 -5.93
N LYS A 82 13.82 -0.77 -5.15
CA LYS A 82 14.02 0.39 -4.30
C LYS A 82 14.83 -0.07 -3.10
N LEU A 83 16.06 0.41 -3.00
CA LEU A 83 16.84 0.39 -1.76
C LEU A 83 16.02 1.07 -0.67
N VAL A 84 15.43 0.28 0.22
CA VAL A 84 14.70 0.77 1.40
C VAL A 84 15.69 0.79 2.56
N HIS A 85 16.07 1.99 3.00
CA HIS A 85 16.85 2.17 4.22
C HIS A 85 15.93 2.03 5.43
N LEU A 86 16.15 1.00 6.24
CA LEU A 86 15.46 0.80 7.51
C LEU A 86 16.39 1.19 8.65
N GLN A 87 15.89 1.95 9.61
CA GLN A 87 16.62 2.32 10.83
C GLN A 87 15.86 1.78 12.04
N ASN A 88 16.59 1.10 12.93
CA ASN A 88 16.07 0.72 14.25
C ASN A 88 16.71 1.62 15.32
N ARG A 89 15.93 2.04 16.31
CA ARG A 89 16.41 2.83 17.46
C ARG A 89 16.01 2.10 18.73
N VAL A 90 17.01 1.69 19.50
CA VAL A 90 16.83 0.88 20.72
C VAL A 90 17.35 1.68 21.91
N THR A 91 16.54 1.76 22.95
CA THR A 91 16.94 2.29 24.26
C THR A 91 17.17 1.11 25.18
N VAL A 92 18.33 1.06 25.84
CA VAL A 92 18.63 0.06 26.87
C VAL A 92 18.55 0.72 28.24
N ASP A 93 18.06 -0.03 29.22
CA ASP A 93 18.09 0.38 30.63
C ASP A 93 19.44 0.00 31.22
N GLY A 94 20.47 0.79 30.93
CA GLY A 94 21.84 0.54 31.38
C GLY A 94 22.89 1.28 30.55
N ASP A 95 24.16 1.05 30.88
CA ASP A 95 25.28 1.63 30.14
C ASP A 95 25.71 0.70 29.01
N ILE A 96 25.52 1.14 27.76
CA ILE A 96 26.03 0.43 26.58
C ILE A 96 27.56 0.38 26.66
N LYS A 97 28.12 -0.83 26.60
CA LYS A 97 29.57 -1.07 26.56
C LYS A 97 30.06 -1.30 25.14
N ARG A 98 29.26 -1.97 24.31
CA ARG A 98 29.65 -2.33 22.94
C ARG A 98 28.44 -2.53 22.05
N VAL A 99 28.57 -2.13 20.79
CA VAL A 99 27.62 -2.44 19.72
C VAL A 99 28.38 -3.00 18.54
N TYR A 100 27.97 -4.16 18.02
CA TYR A 100 28.58 -4.77 16.84
C TYR A 100 27.57 -5.63 16.07
N VAL A 101 27.97 -6.09 14.88
CA VAL A 101 27.13 -6.92 14.01
C VAL A 101 27.75 -8.31 13.91
N GLU A 102 26.91 -9.33 14.05
CA GLU A 102 27.28 -10.73 13.80
C GLU A 102 26.25 -11.34 12.84
N GLY A 103 26.67 -11.58 11.59
CA GLY A 103 25.78 -12.03 10.53
C GLY A 103 24.65 -11.04 10.27
N ASN A 104 23.41 -11.46 10.57
CA ASN A 104 22.20 -10.65 10.44
C ASN A 104 21.70 -10.07 11.77
N GLN A 105 22.50 -10.12 12.84
CA GLN A 105 22.12 -9.65 14.17
C GLN A 105 22.93 -8.41 14.58
N VAL A 106 22.26 -7.47 15.24
CA VAL A 106 22.92 -6.36 15.96
C VAL A 106 23.02 -6.77 17.42
N ILE A 107 24.25 -6.90 17.92
CA ILE A 107 24.53 -7.22 19.32
C ILE A 107 24.79 -5.92 20.07
N ILE A 108 24.02 -5.67 21.14
CA ILE A 108 24.18 -4.53 22.04
C ILE A 108 24.51 -5.10 23.42
N GLU A 109 25.77 -4.96 23.84
CA GLU A 109 26.23 -5.32 25.18
C GLU A 109 26.04 -4.12 26.11
N TYR A 110 25.28 -4.29 27.19
CA TYR A 110 25.03 -3.24 28.18
C TYR A 110 25.05 -3.80 29.61
N THR A 111 25.40 -2.95 30.56
CA THR A 111 25.39 -3.30 31.98
C THR A 111 24.28 -2.56 32.71
N HIS A 112 23.48 -3.31 33.47
CA HIS A 112 22.45 -2.78 34.35
C HIS A 112 22.70 -3.24 35.79
N LEU A 113 22.36 -2.38 36.76
CA LEU A 113 22.44 -2.71 38.18
C LEU A 113 21.18 -3.49 38.60
N ALA A 114 21.28 -4.81 38.69
CA ALA A 114 20.24 -5.63 39.29
C ALA A 114 20.24 -5.44 40.82
N LYS A 115 19.09 -5.08 41.40
CA LYS A 115 18.86 -5.11 42.85
C LYS A 115 18.30 -6.46 43.29
#